data_AF-A0A2J6SAC0-F1
#
_entry.id   AF-A0A2J6SAC0-F1
#
_cell.length_a   1.000
_cell.length_b   1.000
_cell.length_c   1.000
_cell.angle_alpha   90.00
_cell.angle_beta   90.00
_cell.angle_gamma   90.00
#
_symmetry.space_group_name_H-M   'P 1'
#
loop_
_entity.id
_entity.type
_entity.pdbx_description
1 polymer ?
#
loop_
_entity_poly.entity_id
_entity_poly.type
_entity_poly.pdbx_seq_one_letter_code
_entity_poly.pdbx_strand_id
1 'polypeptide(L)'
;MAPIEWDAYRGLNITGRDDTGATCVGNNRYGKRCRWDIPHDKFLQVRRILDEFETNAPAKAIPSLGRLASLSLCQDWHQGQAYEKIGEWQDAIEEATEAYQKGSDLKEKNRELQRMLGEERAEREDLEREFKAETARRKEQLEAISSMGLEVSSMREILKQAQKEARETEEVTKRWSEAYHKSVAGTEERISTLRAELDDEHQKMKTTLQKELQEAKRTMSSESKKAEDREKILVDQVSEVTKQLDTTLLANSKLQSELIEAKREKDTALSQKDEFESQLKSATEEIGRTGLELQEVEAVRDALAEEKQHLQARVTAQEQDIKAMSNAKAQLEATNTALVQEVEALSSQLSSEQNKAGEVRQSLQAATDDLSRTETQLKTVKEDFFNQRDELEKLQTEFAKARDDSEEQRLKLSTQQAESLARIEGLMQKISHAKLHPFRTFFVNLFELIVGRGKSMFVCFGRMRGRRMFDPVTMEENMPSP
;
A
#
# COMPACT_ATOMS: atom_id res chain seq x y z
N MET A 1 -19.41 4.15 -34.31
CA MET A 1 -19.34 2.67 -34.20
C MET A 1 -20.14 2.29 -32.97
N ALA A 2 -21.02 1.29 -33.07
CA ALA A 2 -21.74 0.81 -31.89
C ALA A 2 -20.74 0.20 -30.89
N PRO A 3 -20.99 0.31 -29.58
CA PRO A 3 -20.17 -0.37 -28.58
C PRO A 3 -20.22 -1.88 -28.81
N ILE A 4 -19.05 -2.51 -28.77
CA ILE A 4 -18.89 -3.97 -28.86
C ILE A 4 -19.00 -4.51 -27.44
N GLU A 5 -20.01 -5.33 -27.18
CA GLU A 5 -20.28 -5.93 -25.86
C GLU A 5 -19.44 -7.20 -25.65
N TRP A 6 -19.16 -7.96 -26.72
CA TRP A 6 -18.29 -9.14 -26.74
C TRP A 6 -17.81 -9.45 -28.18
N ASP A 7 -16.77 -10.27 -28.32
CA ASP A 7 -16.17 -10.61 -29.63
C ASP A 7 -16.77 -11.91 -30.18
N ALA A 8 -17.88 -11.78 -30.93
CA ALA A 8 -18.61 -12.92 -31.48
C ALA A 8 -17.83 -13.63 -32.60
N TYR A 9 -17.01 -12.90 -33.36
CA TYR A 9 -16.17 -13.46 -34.41
C TYR A 9 -15.14 -14.44 -33.83
N ARG A 10 -14.47 -14.04 -32.75
CA ARG A 10 -13.50 -14.89 -32.06
C ARG A 10 -14.18 -16.00 -31.26
N GLY A 11 -15.24 -15.68 -30.50
CA GLY A 11 -15.92 -16.63 -29.63
C GLY A 11 -16.56 -17.80 -30.38
N LEU A 12 -17.19 -17.53 -31.53
CA LEU A 12 -17.83 -18.57 -32.33
C LEU A 12 -16.89 -19.22 -33.36
N ASN A 13 -15.71 -18.63 -33.57
CA ASN A 13 -14.68 -19.11 -34.49
C ASN A 13 -15.23 -19.50 -35.88
N ILE A 14 -16.10 -18.67 -36.44
CA ILE A 14 -16.72 -18.88 -37.76
C ILE A 14 -15.87 -18.24 -38.85
N THR A 15 -15.47 -17.00 -38.64
CA THR A 15 -14.64 -16.18 -39.54
C THR A 15 -13.98 -15.08 -38.73
N GLY A 16 -12.88 -14.50 -39.21
CA GLY A 16 -12.31 -13.27 -38.68
C GLY A 16 -13.10 -12.03 -39.10
N ARG A 17 -13.00 -10.96 -38.31
CA ARG A 17 -13.66 -9.66 -38.57
C ARG A 17 -13.22 -9.04 -39.90
N ASP A 18 -11.95 -9.23 -40.24
CA ASP A 18 -11.31 -8.64 -41.42
C ASP A 18 -11.27 -9.58 -42.62
N ASP A 19 -11.81 -10.79 -42.48
CA ASP A 19 -11.81 -11.78 -43.56
C ASP A 19 -12.75 -11.34 -44.69
N THR A 20 -12.37 -11.67 -45.93
CA THR A 20 -13.15 -11.39 -47.14
C THR A 20 -14.05 -12.56 -47.57
N GLY A 21 -13.93 -13.71 -46.90
CA GLY A 21 -14.73 -14.90 -47.10
C GLY A 21 -14.66 -15.83 -45.89
N ALA A 22 -15.46 -16.89 -45.88
CA ALA A 22 -15.44 -17.90 -44.83
C ALA A 22 -15.53 -19.30 -45.43
N THR A 23 -14.93 -20.25 -44.73
CA THR A 23 -15.04 -21.69 -45.05
C THR A 23 -16.11 -22.35 -44.19
N CYS A 24 -16.67 -23.45 -44.69
CA CYS A 24 -17.66 -24.25 -44.00
C CYS A 24 -17.17 -24.68 -42.62
N VAL A 25 -17.97 -24.41 -41.58
CA VAL A 25 -17.61 -24.70 -40.18
C VAL A 25 -17.66 -26.19 -39.83
N GLY A 26 -18.29 -27.00 -40.68
CA GLY A 26 -18.44 -28.45 -40.48
C GLY A 26 -17.11 -29.20 -40.47
N ASN A 27 -17.12 -30.36 -39.85
CA ASN A 27 -15.96 -31.24 -39.72
C ASN A 27 -16.00 -32.35 -40.77
N ASN A 28 -14.87 -32.59 -41.44
CA ASN A 28 -14.72 -33.74 -42.31
C ASN A 28 -14.59 -35.04 -41.48
N ARG A 29 -14.53 -36.20 -42.15
CA ARG A 29 -14.35 -37.52 -41.51
C ARG A 29 -13.10 -37.67 -40.61
N TYR A 30 -12.16 -36.74 -40.70
CA TYR A 30 -10.93 -36.70 -39.89
C TYR A 30 -11.01 -35.68 -38.74
N GLY A 31 -12.19 -35.11 -38.47
CA GLY A 31 -12.40 -34.08 -37.45
C GLY A 31 -11.79 -32.72 -37.80
N LYS A 32 -11.32 -32.52 -39.05
CA LYS A 32 -10.77 -31.22 -39.49
C LYS A 32 -11.86 -30.36 -40.12
N ARG A 33 -11.79 -29.04 -39.94
CA ARG A 33 -12.70 -28.07 -40.56
C ARG A 33 -12.74 -28.23 -42.08
N CYS A 34 -13.93 -28.17 -42.64
CA CYS A 34 -14.17 -28.25 -44.07
C CYS A 34 -13.50 -27.07 -44.79
N ARG A 35 -12.88 -27.33 -45.94
CA ARG A 35 -12.20 -26.31 -46.76
C ARG A 35 -13.07 -25.71 -47.85
N TRP A 36 -14.36 -26.05 -47.88
CA TRP A 36 -15.26 -25.50 -48.89
C TRP A 36 -15.64 -24.08 -48.52
N ASP A 37 -15.45 -23.17 -49.46
CA ASP A 37 -15.83 -21.78 -49.29
C ASP A 37 -17.35 -21.65 -49.27
N ILE A 38 -17.85 -20.83 -48.34
CA ILE A 38 -19.25 -20.47 -48.26
C ILE A 38 -19.52 -19.43 -49.35
N PRO A 39 -20.63 -19.54 -50.11
CA PRO A 39 -21.04 -18.52 -51.07
C PRO A 39 -21.04 -17.11 -50.47
N HIS A 40 -20.56 -16.13 -51.24
CA HIS A 40 -20.31 -14.78 -50.74
C HIS A 40 -21.56 -14.09 -50.16
N ASP A 41 -22.74 -14.35 -50.73
CA ASP A 41 -24.03 -13.86 -50.25
C ASP A 41 -24.38 -14.40 -48.85
N LYS A 42 -24.13 -15.70 -48.60
CA LYS A 42 -24.29 -16.32 -47.29
C LYS A 42 -23.25 -15.79 -46.31
N PHE A 43 -22.00 -15.60 -46.73
CA PHE A 43 -20.95 -15.00 -45.92
C PHE A 43 -21.32 -13.59 -45.43
N LEU A 44 -21.85 -12.73 -46.32
CA LEU A 44 -22.32 -11.40 -45.92
C LEU A 44 -23.47 -11.46 -44.91
N GLN A 45 -24.35 -12.46 -44.99
CA GLN A 45 -25.40 -12.67 -44.00
C GLN A 45 -24.83 -13.16 -42.66
N VAL A 46 -23.86 -14.07 -42.68
CA VAL A 46 -23.13 -14.53 -41.49
C VAL A 46 -22.49 -13.34 -40.78
N ARG A 47 -21.78 -12.48 -41.51
CA ARG A 47 -21.18 -11.25 -40.95
C ARG A 47 -22.20 -10.34 -40.29
N ARG A 48 -23.33 -10.09 -40.95
CA ARG A 48 -24.41 -9.26 -40.36
C ARG A 48 -24.94 -9.84 -39.05
N ILE A 49 -25.12 -11.16 -38.97
CA ILE A 49 -25.57 -11.82 -37.74
C ILE A 49 -24.51 -11.70 -36.64
N LEU A 50 -23.23 -11.88 -36.98
CA LEU A 50 -22.13 -11.72 -36.02
C LEU A 50 -22.01 -10.27 -35.53
N ASP A 51 -22.11 -9.28 -36.43
CA ASP A 51 -22.13 -7.86 -36.06
C ASP A 51 -23.30 -7.54 -35.12
N GLU A 52 -24.49 -8.09 -35.39
CA GLU A 52 -25.66 -7.96 -34.52
C GLU A 52 -25.41 -8.58 -33.13
N PHE A 53 -24.74 -9.73 -33.07
CA PHE A 53 -24.40 -10.39 -31.81
C PHE A 53 -23.48 -9.53 -30.96
N GLU A 54 -22.48 -8.90 -31.54
CA GLU A 54 -21.53 -8.04 -30.80
C GLU A 54 -22.16 -6.80 -30.20
N THR A 55 -23.26 -6.30 -30.79
CA THR A 55 -23.99 -5.15 -30.25
C THR A 55 -24.96 -5.50 -29.12
N ASN A 56 -25.09 -6.80 -28.79
CA ASN A 56 -26.03 -7.31 -27.81
C ASN A 56 -25.31 -8.17 -26.76
N ALA A 57 -25.97 -8.39 -25.62
CA ALA A 57 -25.48 -9.35 -24.64
C ALA A 57 -25.39 -10.76 -25.25
N PRO A 58 -24.34 -11.56 -24.95
CA PRO A 58 -24.10 -12.84 -25.62
C PRO A 58 -25.29 -13.80 -25.58
N ALA A 59 -26.01 -13.88 -24.45
CA ALA A 59 -27.20 -14.72 -24.30
C ALA A 59 -28.32 -14.45 -25.33
N LYS A 60 -28.41 -13.23 -25.88
CA LYS A 60 -29.39 -12.89 -26.92
C LYS A 60 -29.08 -13.51 -28.29
N ALA A 61 -27.87 -14.04 -28.49
CA ALA A 61 -27.45 -14.68 -29.73
C ALA A 61 -28.05 -16.09 -29.91
N ILE A 62 -28.42 -16.77 -28.82
CA ILE A 62 -28.86 -18.17 -28.82
C ILE A 62 -30.00 -18.46 -29.83
N PRO A 63 -31.09 -17.66 -29.91
CA PRO A 63 -32.20 -17.93 -30.83
C PRO A 63 -31.80 -17.89 -32.31
N SER A 64 -30.72 -17.17 -32.64
CA SER A 64 -30.26 -16.96 -34.03
C SER A 64 -29.24 -18.00 -34.50
N LEU A 65 -28.76 -18.88 -33.61
CA LEU A 65 -27.75 -19.90 -33.93
C LEU A 65 -28.22 -20.89 -34.99
N GLY A 66 -29.50 -21.26 -35.01
CA GLY A 66 -30.04 -22.14 -36.05
C GLY A 66 -29.91 -21.55 -37.46
N ARG A 67 -30.21 -20.26 -37.61
CA ARG A 67 -30.03 -19.54 -38.87
C ARG A 67 -28.55 -19.43 -39.22
N LEU A 68 -27.70 -19.10 -38.24
CA LEU A 68 -26.25 -18.99 -38.43
C LEU A 68 -25.65 -20.32 -38.93
N ALA A 69 -26.00 -21.44 -38.30
CA ALA A 69 -25.54 -22.78 -38.69
C ALA A 69 -25.92 -23.13 -40.14
N SER A 70 -27.17 -22.82 -40.53
CA SER A 70 -27.65 -23.10 -41.90
C SER A 70 -26.87 -22.33 -42.97
N LEU A 71 -26.39 -21.13 -42.65
CA LEU A 71 -25.61 -20.27 -43.54
C LEU A 71 -24.11 -20.65 -43.55
N SER A 72 -23.59 -21.16 -42.43
CA SER A 72 -22.18 -21.47 -42.22
C SER A 72 -21.76 -22.90 -42.63
N LEU A 73 -22.71 -23.78 -42.95
CA LEU A 73 -22.45 -25.16 -43.37
C LEU A 73 -22.68 -25.35 -44.87
N CYS A 74 -21.83 -26.14 -45.54
CA CYS A 74 -22.03 -26.44 -46.95
C CYS A 74 -23.26 -27.34 -47.14
N GLN A 75 -24.03 -27.06 -48.20
CA GLN A 75 -25.36 -27.63 -48.41
C GLN A 75 -25.34 -29.13 -48.65
N ASP A 76 -24.29 -29.62 -49.32
CA ASP A 76 -24.27 -30.99 -49.83
C ASP A 76 -23.78 -32.03 -48.82
N TRP A 77 -22.98 -31.64 -47.83
CA TRP A 77 -22.27 -32.60 -46.97
C TRP A 77 -22.39 -32.38 -45.46
N HIS A 78 -22.46 -31.13 -44.98
CA HIS A 78 -22.34 -30.86 -43.54
C HIS A 78 -23.60 -30.26 -42.89
N GLN A 79 -24.71 -30.12 -43.61
CA GLN A 79 -25.97 -29.62 -43.01
C GLN A 79 -26.46 -30.48 -41.82
N GLY A 80 -26.17 -31.79 -41.84
CA GLY A 80 -26.49 -32.69 -40.72
C GLY A 80 -25.72 -32.39 -39.42
N GLN A 81 -24.62 -31.62 -39.48
CA GLN A 81 -23.82 -31.21 -38.32
C GLN A 81 -24.32 -29.91 -37.67
N ALA A 82 -25.43 -29.34 -38.13
CA ALA A 82 -25.96 -28.08 -37.60
C ALA A 82 -26.20 -28.13 -36.09
N TYR A 83 -26.79 -29.20 -35.57
CA TYR A 83 -27.07 -29.34 -34.14
C TYR A 83 -25.80 -29.43 -33.29
N GLU A 84 -24.78 -30.14 -33.77
CA GLU A 84 -23.48 -30.25 -33.09
C GLU A 84 -22.80 -28.88 -33.00
N LYS A 85 -22.77 -28.12 -34.10
CA LYS A 85 -22.19 -26.78 -34.11
C LYS A 85 -22.98 -25.76 -33.30
N ILE A 86 -24.30 -25.88 -33.27
CA ILE A 86 -25.12 -25.07 -32.37
C ILE A 86 -24.76 -25.35 -30.92
N GLY A 87 -24.56 -26.61 -30.53
CA GLY A 87 -24.10 -26.97 -29.18
C GLY A 87 -22.74 -26.34 -28.84
N GLU A 88 -21.74 -26.51 -29.70
CA GLU A 88 -20.41 -25.88 -29.51
C GLU A 88 -20.51 -24.35 -29.34
N TRP A 89 -21.37 -23.69 -30.12
CA TRP A 89 -21.58 -22.25 -30.04
C TRP A 89 -22.40 -21.83 -28.83
N GLN A 90 -23.33 -22.65 -28.36
CA GLN A 90 -24.05 -22.41 -27.11
C GLN A 90 -23.09 -22.41 -25.94
N ASP A 91 -22.20 -23.41 -25.84
CA ASP A 91 -21.18 -23.48 -24.80
C ASP A 91 -20.27 -22.23 -24.83
N ALA A 92 -19.82 -21.82 -26.02
CA ALA A 92 -19.02 -20.61 -26.18
C ALA A 92 -19.78 -19.32 -25.80
N ILE A 93 -21.09 -19.25 -26.08
CA ILE A 93 -21.94 -18.13 -25.68
C ILE A 93 -22.19 -18.12 -24.18
N GLU A 94 -22.32 -19.28 -23.53
CA GLU A 94 -22.44 -19.39 -22.08
C GLU A 94 -21.16 -18.86 -21.39
N GLU A 95 -19.98 -19.30 -21.84
CA GLU A 95 -18.70 -18.78 -21.35
C GLU A 95 -18.59 -17.26 -21.57
N ALA A 96 -18.95 -16.77 -22.76
CA ALA A 96 -18.98 -15.34 -23.05
C ALA A 96 -19.99 -14.58 -22.17
N THR A 97 -21.12 -15.20 -21.83
CA THR A 97 -22.15 -14.63 -20.95
C THR A 97 -21.63 -14.50 -19.51
N GLU A 98 -20.95 -15.52 -18.99
CA GLU A 98 -20.32 -15.45 -17.67
C GLU A 98 -19.24 -14.36 -17.62
N ALA A 99 -18.38 -14.30 -18.64
CA ALA A 99 -17.36 -13.27 -18.75
C ALA A 99 -17.99 -11.86 -18.83
N TYR A 100 -19.08 -11.71 -19.59
CA TYR A 100 -19.84 -10.47 -19.71
C TYR A 100 -20.44 -10.04 -18.37
N GLN A 101 -21.11 -10.95 -17.65
CA GLN A 101 -21.68 -10.68 -16.33
C GLN A 101 -20.61 -10.28 -15.33
N LYS A 102 -19.50 -11.04 -15.25
CA LYS A 102 -18.36 -10.70 -14.40
C LYS A 102 -17.78 -9.33 -14.74
N GLY A 103 -17.66 -9.01 -16.03
CA GLY A 103 -17.23 -7.69 -16.50
C GLY A 103 -18.19 -6.57 -16.11
N SER A 104 -19.50 -6.81 -16.19
CA SER A 104 -20.54 -5.87 -15.74
C SER A 104 -20.47 -5.62 -14.23
N ASP A 105 -20.40 -6.67 -13.42
CA ASP A 105 -20.29 -6.58 -11.96
C ASP A 105 -19.01 -5.84 -11.55
N LEU A 106 -17.89 -6.09 -12.25
CA LEU A 106 -16.65 -5.36 -12.03
C LEU A 106 -16.78 -3.89 -12.41
N LYS A 107 -17.48 -3.54 -13.49
CA LYS A 107 -17.75 -2.15 -13.85
C LYS A 107 -18.61 -1.46 -12.79
N GLU A 108 -19.61 -2.14 -12.25
CA GLU A 108 -20.46 -1.61 -11.18
C GLU A 108 -19.66 -1.39 -9.89
N LYS A 109 -18.89 -2.40 -9.43
CA LYS A 109 -17.98 -2.26 -8.28
C LYS A 109 -16.95 -1.15 -8.49
N ASN A 110 -16.44 -0.98 -9.71
CA ASN A 110 -15.51 0.12 -10.02
C ASN A 110 -16.19 1.49 -9.87
N ARG A 111 -17.44 1.64 -10.33
CA ARG A 111 -18.23 2.87 -10.12
C ARG A 111 -18.49 3.13 -8.64
N GLU A 112 -18.81 2.09 -7.87
CA GLU A 112 -19.00 2.21 -6.42
C GLU A 112 -17.72 2.63 -5.71
N LEU A 113 -16.59 2.00 -6.03
CA LEU A 113 -15.27 2.38 -5.50
C LEU A 113 -14.89 3.81 -5.88
N GLN A 114 -15.18 4.25 -7.11
CA GLN A 114 -14.96 5.63 -7.53
C GLN A 114 -15.82 6.62 -6.74
N ARG A 115 -17.08 6.27 -6.43
CA ARG A 115 -17.97 7.08 -5.58
C ARG A 115 -17.41 7.19 -4.16
N MET A 116 -17.05 6.07 -3.52
CA MET A 116 -16.48 6.07 -2.17
C MET A 116 -15.17 6.87 -2.10
N LEU A 117 -14.31 6.72 -3.11
CA LEU A 117 -13.07 7.49 -3.19
C LEU A 117 -13.31 8.99 -3.41
N GLY A 118 -14.40 9.37 -4.06
CA GLY A 118 -14.86 10.76 -4.15
C GLY A 118 -15.35 11.28 -2.79
N GLU A 119 -16.11 10.48 -2.05
CA GLU A 119 -16.62 10.80 -0.71
C GLU A 119 -15.47 10.97 0.31
N GLU A 120 -14.51 10.05 0.36
CA GLU A 120 -13.33 10.15 1.23
C GLU A 120 -12.48 11.40 0.92
N ARG A 121 -12.35 11.76 -0.36
CA ARG A 121 -11.64 12.98 -0.77
C ARG A 121 -12.35 14.23 -0.27
N ALA A 122 -13.68 14.29 -0.41
CA ALA A 122 -14.46 15.41 0.08
C ALA A 122 -14.37 15.54 1.61
N GLU A 123 -14.49 14.42 2.33
CA GLU A 123 -14.35 14.39 3.80
C GLU A 123 -12.96 14.87 4.24
N ARG A 124 -11.90 14.42 3.55
CA ARG A 124 -10.54 14.89 3.83
C ARG A 124 -10.38 16.40 3.60
N GLU A 125 -10.97 16.94 2.54
CA GLU A 125 -10.95 18.38 2.26
C GLU A 125 -11.73 19.19 3.31
N ASP A 126 -12.86 18.67 3.80
CA ASP A 126 -13.62 19.25 4.91
C ASP A 126 -12.79 19.26 6.20
N LEU A 127 -12.20 18.12 6.58
CA LEU A 127 -11.34 18.01 7.77
C LEU A 127 -10.11 18.91 7.67
N GLU A 128 -9.50 19.05 6.49
CA GLU A 128 -8.37 19.96 6.30
C GLU A 128 -8.79 21.43 6.45
N ARG A 129 -9.98 21.79 5.98
CA ARG A 129 -10.57 23.12 6.20
C ARG A 129 -10.84 23.39 7.68
N GLU A 130 -11.42 22.43 8.39
CA GLU A 130 -11.67 22.53 9.83
C GLU A 130 -10.36 22.66 10.63
N PHE A 131 -9.35 21.85 10.29
CA PHE A 131 -8.04 21.94 10.92
C PHE A 131 -7.36 23.29 10.71
N LYS A 132 -7.44 23.85 9.49
CA LYS A 132 -6.94 25.21 9.20
C LYS A 132 -7.70 26.28 9.98
N ALA A 133 -9.02 26.16 10.08
CA ALA A 133 -9.82 27.09 10.88
C ALA A 133 -9.47 27.02 12.38
N GLU A 134 -9.30 25.82 12.92
CA GLU A 134 -8.99 25.63 14.34
C GLU A 134 -7.56 26.08 14.68
N THR A 135 -6.59 25.83 13.79
CA THR A 135 -5.23 26.36 13.95
C THR A 135 -5.20 27.89 13.88
N ALA A 136 -6.02 28.52 13.02
CA ALA A 136 -6.17 29.97 13.00
C ALA A 136 -6.77 30.50 14.32
N ARG A 137 -7.84 29.89 14.83
CA ARG A 137 -8.43 30.24 16.14
C ARG A 137 -7.43 30.12 17.28
N ARG A 138 -6.66 29.03 17.35
CA ARG A 138 -5.62 28.85 18.36
C ARG A 138 -4.52 29.91 18.26
N LYS A 139 -4.17 30.31 17.04
CA LYS A 139 -3.20 31.39 16.82
C LYS A 139 -3.73 32.72 17.35
N GLU A 140 -4.99 33.06 17.05
CA GLU A 140 -5.65 34.26 17.58
C GLU A 140 -5.74 34.22 19.12
N GLN A 141 -6.07 33.08 19.71
CA GLN A 141 -6.07 32.90 21.17
C GLN A 141 -4.68 33.11 21.78
N LEU A 142 -3.62 32.59 21.17
CA LEU A 142 -2.25 32.80 21.63
C LEU A 142 -1.81 34.26 21.50
N GLU A 143 -2.20 34.95 20.42
CA GLU A 143 -1.96 36.38 20.25
C GLU A 143 -2.71 37.21 21.32
N ALA A 144 -3.95 36.86 21.64
CA ALA A 144 -4.71 37.48 22.72
C ALA A 144 -4.08 37.25 24.09
N ILE A 145 -3.65 36.01 24.41
CA ILE A 145 -2.94 35.69 25.65
C ILE A 145 -1.62 36.49 25.75
N SER A 146 -0.88 36.61 24.64
CA SER A 146 0.34 37.41 24.57
C SER A 146 0.06 38.90 24.86
N SER A 147 -1.01 39.45 24.28
CA SER A 147 -1.47 40.82 24.54
C SER A 147 -1.83 41.02 26.01
N MET A 148 -2.63 40.12 26.59
CA MET A 148 -2.97 40.15 28.01
C MET A 148 -1.71 40.04 28.89
N GLY A 149 -0.71 39.25 28.49
CA GLY A 149 0.56 39.14 29.20
C GLY A 149 1.34 40.46 29.26
N LEU A 150 1.28 41.26 28.19
CA LEU A 150 1.84 42.61 28.15
C LEU A 150 1.07 43.57 29.07
N GLU A 151 -0.26 43.52 29.06
CA GLU A 151 -1.11 44.33 29.95
C GLU A 151 -0.87 43.99 31.42
N VAL A 152 -0.82 42.71 31.79
CA VAL A 152 -0.50 42.27 33.16
C VAL A 152 0.90 42.72 33.58
N SER A 153 1.88 42.69 32.65
CA SER A 153 3.22 43.20 32.92
C SER A 153 3.22 44.71 33.15
N SER A 154 2.45 45.46 32.37
CA SER A 154 2.25 46.91 32.56
C SER A 154 1.57 47.22 33.90
N MET A 155 0.47 46.52 34.23
CA MET A 155 -0.22 46.68 35.51
C MET A 155 0.68 46.34 36.69
N ARG A 156 1.52 45.30 36.59
CA ARG A 156 2.48 44.94 37.63
C ARG A 156 3.47 46.09 37.89
N GLU A 157 3.90 46.79 36.84
CA GLU A 157 4.83 47.91 36.96
C GLU A 157 4.16 49.17 37.52
N ILE A 158 2.91 49.42 37.16
CA ILE A 158 2.07 50.44 37.82
C ILE A 158 1.91 50.12 39.31
N LEU A 159 1.64 48.87 39.66
CA LEU A 159 1.51 48.43 41.06
C LEU A 159 2.81 48.62 41.85
N LYS A 160 3.97 48.27 41.28
CA LYS A 160 5.27 48.54 41.92
C LYS A 160 5.50 50.03 42.15
N GLN A 161 5.13 50.86 41.17
CA GLN A 161 5.27 52.31 41.27
C GLN A 161 4.35 52.88 42.36
N ALA A 162 3.08 52.49 42.38
CA ALA A 162 2.13 52.86 43.43
C ALA A 162 2.58 52.38 44.82
N GLN A 163 3.13 51.17 44.92
CA GLN A 163 3.67 50.64 46.18
C GLN A 163 4.89 51.44 46.66
N LYS A 164 5.72 51.93 45.74
CA LYS A 164 6.85 52.80 46.06
C LYS A 164 6.36 54.16 46.58
N GLU A 165 5.40 54.77 45.89
CA GLU A 165 4.78 56.04 46.30
C GLU A 165 4.04 55.93 47.65
N ALA A 166 3.39 54.80 47.91
CA ALA A 166 2.79 54.50 49.21
C ALA A 166 3.84 54.45 50.34
N ARG A 167 5.01 53.84 50.10
CA ARG A 167 6.12 53.84 51.09
C ARG A 167 6.69 55.24 51.30
N GLU A 168 6.86 56.01 50.23
CA GLU A 168 7.36 57.39 50.33
C GLU A 168 6.38 58.29 51.10
N THR A 169 5.07 58.13 50.88
CA THR A 169 4.03 58.86 51.64
C THR A 169 3.95 58.41 53.10
N GLU A 170 4.12 57.12 53.38
CA GLU A 170 4.23 56.59 54.76
C GLU A 170 5.46 57.19 55.49
N GLU A 171 6.61 57.29 54.83
CA GLU A 171 7.79 57.93 55.41
C GLU A 171 7.58 59.44 55.66
N VAL A 172 6.91 60.14 54.74
CA VAL A 172 6.61 61.58 54.89
C VAL A 172 5.62 61.81 56.03
N THR A 173 4.56 61.01 56.11
CA THR A 173 3.57 61.10 57.20
C THR A 173 4.19 60.76 58.55
N LYS A 174 5.08 59.76 58.61
CA LYS A 174 5.87 59.47 59.81
C LYS A 174 6.72 60.66 60.24
N ARG A 175 7.48 61.27 59.34
CA ARG A 175 8.29 62.48 59.64
C ARG A 175 7.43 63.65 60.12
N TRP A 176 6.26 63.85 59.52
CA TRP A 176 5.31 64.87 59.95
C TRP A 176 4.76 64.61 61.35
N SER A 177 4.40 63.35 61.65
CA SER A 177 3.93 62.97 62.98
C SER A 177 5.00 63.15 64.05
N GLU A 178 6.25 62.80 63.76
CA GLU A 178 7.39 63.01 64.66
C GLU A 178 7.69 64.50 64.90
N ALA A 179 7.62 65.32 63.86
CA ALA A 179 7.76 66.78 63.96
C ALA A 179 6.62 67.41 64.78
N TYR A 180 5.38 66.94 64.57
CA TYR A 180 4.21 67.38 65.30
C TYR A 180 4.33 67.02 66.79
N HIS A 181 4.67 65.78 67.12
CA HIS A 181 4.90 65.35 68.51
C HIS A 181 6.03 66.15 69.19
N LYS A 182 7.10 66.48 68.47
CA LYS A 182 8.19 67.32 69.00
C LYS A 182 7.74 68.76 69.26
N SER A 183 6.89 69.31 68.39
CA SER A 183 6.28 70.64 68.59
C SER A 183 5.34 70.65 69.79
N VAL A 184 4.48 69.64 69.91
CA VAL A 184 3.55 69.48 71.04
C VAL A 184 4.32 69.37 72.37
N ALA A 185 5.34 68.51 72.44
CA ALA A 185 6.19 68.38 73.62
C ALA A 185 6.88 69.70 74.00
N GLY A 186 7.38 70.47 73.02
CA GLY A 186 7.96 71.79 73.26
C GLY A 186 6.94 72.83 73.75
N THR A 187 5.68 72.75 73.29
CA THR A 187 4.61 73.62 73.80
C THR A 187 4.15 73.21 75.20
N GLU A 188 4.12 71.91 75.52
CA GLU A 188 3.78 71.40 76.85
C GLU A 188 4.84 71.79 77.88
N GLU A 189 6.13 71.71 77.52
CA GLU A 189 7.23 72.16 78.36
C GLU A 189 7.13 73.66 78.67
N ARG A 190 6.79 74.47 77.65
CA ARG A 190 6.58 75.92 77.77
C ARG A 190 5.36 76.28 78.61
N ILE A 191 4.27 75.51 78.50
CA ILE A 191 3.10 75.64 79.38
C ILE A 191 3.46 75.26 80.82
N SER A 192 4.30 74.24 81.03
CA SER A 192 4.77 73.84 82.34
C SER A 192 5.67 74.91 82.99
N THR A 193 6.51 75.60 82.22
CA THR A 193 7.33 76.71 82.71
C THR A 193 6.47 77.91 83.11
N LEU A 194 5.50 78.28 82.26
CA LEU A 194 4.58 79.38 82.55
C LEU A 194 3.69 79.09 83.78
N ARG A 195 3.31 77.83 84.02
CA ARG A 195 2.59 77.43 85.25
C ARG A 195 3.46 77.56 86.49
N ALA A 196 4.74 77.19 86.42
CA ALA A 196 5.67 77.34 87.55
C ALA A 196 5.98 78.81 87.86
N GLU A 197 6.10 79.67 86.85
CA GLU A 197 6.28 81.12 87.01
C GLU A 197 5.03 81.78 87.63
N LEU A 198 3.84 81.33 87.24
CA LEU A 198 2.58 81.81 87.81
C LEU A 198 2.43 81.42 89.29
N ASP A 199 2.84 80.21 89.66
CA ASP A 199 2.82 79.75 91.06
C ASP A 199 3.87 80.45 91.94
N ASP A 200 5.06 80.80 91.40
CA ASP A 200 6.09 81.57 92.11
C ASP A 200 5.64 83.01 92.40
N GLU A 201 5.04 83.70 91.43
CA GLU A 201 4.48 85.04 91.62
C GLU A 201 3.28 85.05 92.58
N HIS A 202 2.43 84.02 92.51
CA HIS A 202 1.32 83.87 93.44
C HIS A 202 1.82 83.61 94.89
N GLN A 203 2.95 82.93 95.06
CA GLN A 203 3.59 82.72 96.37
C GLN A 203 4.24 84.01 96.91
N LYS A 204 4.89 84.82 96.05
CA LYS A 204 5.46 86.12 96.44
C LYS A 204 4.37 87.08 96.90
N MET A 205 3.27 87.20 96.14
CA MET A 205 2.17 88.10 96.48
C MET A 205 1.49 87.73 97.81
N LYS A 206 1.41 86.43 98.12
CA LYS A 206 0.90 85.91 99.40
C LYS A 206 1.81 86.25 100.60
N THR A 207 3.14 86.27 100.41
CA THR A 207 4.09 86.63 101.47
C THR A 207 4.15 88.13 101.76
N THR A 208 3.91 88.99 100.76
CA THR A 208 3.87 90.45 100.91
C THR A 208 2.62 90.90 101.68
N LEU A 209 1.47 90.28 101.40
CA LEU A 209 0.19 90.55 102.10
C LEU A 209 0.15 90.07 103.56
N GLN A 210 0.99 89.11 103.95
CA GLN A 210 1.09 88.65 105.35
C GLN A 210 1.97 89.53 106.24
N LYS A 211 2.90 90.32 105.66
CA LYS A 211 3.76 91.25 106.42
C LYS A 211 3.06 92.58 106.74
N GLU A 212 2.23 93.09 105.84
CA GLU A 212 1.55 94.39 106.02
C GLU A 212 0.37 94.34 107.00
N LEU A 213 -0.16 93.14 107.30
CA LEU A 213 -1.30 92.96 108.22
C LEU A 213 -0.91 93.01 109.72
N GLN A 214 0.37 92.87 110.05
CA GLN A 214 0.83 92.76 111.45
C GLN A 214 1.41 94.07 112.01
N GLU A 215 1.84 95.01 111.17
CA GLU A 215 2.37 96.32 111.59
C GLU A 215 1.29 97.42 111.69
N ALA A 216 0.15 97.27 111.01
CA ALA A 216 -0.95 98.24 111.04
C ALA A 216 -1.83 98.18 112.32
N LYS A 217 -1.57 97.26 113.25
CA LYS A 217 -2.46 96.97 114.40
C LYS A 217 -2.04 97.62 115.74
N ARG A 218 -1.01 98.49 115.78
CA ARG A 218 -0.50 99.08 117.03
C ARG A 218 -0.39 100.60 117.12
N THR A 219 -0.70 101.38 116.08
CA THR A 219 -0.45 102.84 116.10
C THR A 219 -1.59 103.66 115.51
N MET A 220 -2.82 103.40 115.94
CA MET A 220 -3.99 104.22 115.58
C MET A 220 -4.83 104.59 116.81
N SER A 221 -4.15 105.10 117.84
CA SER A 221 -4.74 105.96 118.87
C SER A 221 -4.47 107.41 118.51
N SER A 222 -5.20 107.91 117.50
CA SER A 222 -5.73 109.27 117.49
C SER A 222 -6.51 109.46 116.18
N GLU A 223 -7.73 108.94 116.22
CA GLU A 223 -8.81 109.53 115.45
C GLU A 223 -8.80 111.04 115.65
N SER A 224 -8.87 111.80 114.55
CA SER A 224 -9.56 113.11 114.46
C SER A 224 -9.20 113.91 113.20
N LYS A 225 -8.68 113.27 112.14
CA LYS A 225 -8.60 113.86 110.77
C LYS A 225 -9.15 112.91 109.68
N LYS A 226 -10.10 112.02 110.02
CA LYS A 226 -10.62 110.96 109.14
C LYS A 226 -11.96 111.32 108.47
N ALA A 227 -11.99 112.34 107.62
CA ALA A 227 -13.15 112.59 106.76
C ALA A 227 -12.83 112.91 105.29
N GLU A 228 -11.64 113.41 104.93
CA GLU A 228 -11.32 113.76 103.53
C GLU A 228 -10.53 112.69 102.75
N ASP A 229 -9.79 111.79 103.41
CA ASP A 229 -9.01 110.75 102.72
C ASP A 229 -9.82 109.48 102.33
N ARG A 230 -11.12 109.44 102.62
CA ARG A 230 -11.99 108.29 102.29
C ARG A 230 -12.51 108.28 100.85
N GLU A 231 -12.43 109.40 100.12
CA GLU A 231 -12.88 109.47 98.73
C GLU A 231 -11.79 108.99 97.75
N LYS A 232 -10.51 109.23 98.04
CA LYS A 232 -9.40 108.82 97.17
C LYS A 232 -9.12 107.31 97.19
N ILE A 233 -9.32 106.65 98.34
CA ILE A 233 -9.07 105.21 98.51
C ILE A 233 -10.17 104.35 97.84
N LEU A 234 -11.41 104.84 97.77
CA LEU A 234 -12.49 104.14 97.06
C LEU A 234 -12.35 104.26 95.53
N VAL A 235 -11.81 105.37 95.02
CA VAL A 235 -11.49 105.53 93.59
C VAL A 235 -10.38 104.55 93.17
N ASP A 236 -9.36 104.34 93.99
CA ASP A 236 -8.27 103.41 93.69
C ASP A 236 -8.70 101.93 93.80
N GLN A 237 -9.60 101.58 94.73
CA GLN A 237 -10.17 100.23 94.84
C GLN A 237 -11.17 99.90 93.72
N VAL A 238 -11.95 100.88 93.24
CA VAL A 238 -12.81 100.69 92.06
C VAL A 238 -11.97 100.59 90.79
N SER A 239 -10.87 101.34 90.66
CA SER A 239 -9.89 101.21 89.56
C SER A 239 -9.27 99.82 89.51
N GLU A 240 -8.88 99.25 90.66
CA GLU A 240 -8.25 97.94 90.74
C GLU A 240 -9.24 96.79 90.45
N VAL A 241 -10.47 96.87 90.97
CA VAL A 241 -11.52 95.89 90.65
C VAL A 241 -11.96 96.02 89.18
N THR A 242 -11.96 97.22 88.60
CA THR A 242 -12.24 97.41 87.17
C THR A 242 -11.13 96.82 86.29
N LYS A 243 -9.86 96.96 86.67
CA LYS A 243 -8.73 96.28 85.98
C LYS A 243 -8.78 94.77 86.12
N GLN A 244 -9.19 94.24 87.27
CA GLN A 244 -9.39 92.81 87.48
C GLN A 244 -10.59 92.28 86.69
N LEU A 245 -11.65 93.07 86.55
CA LEU A 245 -12.79 92.75 85.70
C LEU A 245 -12.43 92.80 84.21
N ASP A 246 -11.64 93.78 83.77
CA ASP A 246 -11.18 93.88 82.38
C ASP A 246 -10.21 92.75 82.03
N THR A 247 -9.30 92.37 82.93
CA THR A 247 -8.40 91.23 82.70
C THR A 247 -9.14 89.89 82.70
N THR A 248 -10.16 89.72 83.55
CA THR A 248 -11.00 88.51 83.52
C THR A 248 -11.92 88.47 82.31
N LEU A 249 -12.45 89.60 81.85
CA LEU A 249 -13.20 89.69 80.58
C LEU A 249 -12.29 89.42 79.38
N LEU A 250 -11.06 89.92 79.37
CA LEU A 250 -10.08 89.64 78.33
C LEU A 250 -9.71 88.15 78.31
N ALA A 251 -9.46 87.56 79.49
CA ALA A 251 -9.19 86.13 79.63
C ALA A 251 -10.39 85.27 79.19
N ASN A 252 -11.62 85.69 79.50
CA ASN A 252 -12.83 84.99 79.08
C ASN A 252 -13.04 85.09 77.56
N SER A 253 -12.74 86.24 76.95
CA SER A 253 -12.78 86.40 75.48
C SER A 253 -11.72 85.55 74.78
N LYS A 254 -10.54 85.40 75.40
CA LYS A 254 -9.46 84.53 74.93
C LYS A 254 -9.85 83.06 75.03
N LEU A 255 -10.40 82.63 76.18
CA LEU A 255 -10.89 81.26 76.37
C LEU A 255 -12.07 80.94 75.45
N GLN A 256 -12.96 81.90 75.17
CA GLN A 256 -14.01 81.73 74.16
C GLN A 256 -13.43 81.54 72.76
N SER A 257 -12.38 82.28 72.41
CA SER A 257 -11.70 82.14 71.11
C SER A 257 -11.02 80.78 70.99
N GLU A 258 -10.27 80.36 72.02
CA GLU A 258 -9.63 79.04 72.10
C GLU A 258 -10.66 77.90 72.06
N LEU A 259 -11.83 78.07 72.70
CA LEU A 259 -12.91 77.09 72.65
C LEU A 259 -13.54 76.98 71.25
N ILE A 260 -13.68 78.10 70.52
CA ILE A 260 -14.16 78.10 69.13
C ILE A 260 -13.13 77.42 68.21
N GLU A 261 -11.84 77.70 68.42
CA GLU A 261 -10.75 77.10 67.65
C GLU A 261 -10.67 75.59 67.89
N ALA A 262 -10.69 75.13 69.15
CA ALA A 262 -10.73 73.71 69.49
C ALA A 262 -11.98 73.00 68.93
N LYS A 263 -13.14 73.68 68.86
CA LYS A 263 -14.33 73.12 68.19
C LYS A 263 -14.11 72.95 66.69
N ARG A 264 -13.51 73.92 66.01
CA ARG A 264 -13.18 73.82 64.58
C ARG A 264 -12.18 72.71 64.31
N GLU A 265 -11.16 72.56 65.14
CA GLU A 265 -10.19 71.47 65.04
C GLU A 265 -10.87 70.11 65.22
N LYS A 266 -11.75 69.98 66.22
CA LYS A 266 -12.54 68.76 66.43
C LYS A 266 -13.42 68.42 65.24
N ASP A 267 -14.11 69.40 64.67
CA ASP A 267 -14.99 69.21 63.52
C ASP A 267 -14.19 68.85 62.25
N THR A 268 -12.99 69.42 62.10
CA THR A 268 -12.07 69.07 61.01
C THR A 268 -11.55 67.64 61.16
N ALA A 269 -11.17 67.23 62.37
CA ALA A 269 -10.73 65.87 62.67
C ALA A 269 -11.84 64.83 62.45
N LEU A 270 -13.09 65.17 62.81
CA LEU A 270 -14.25 64.32 62.51
C LEU A 270 -14.48 64.16 61.01
N SER A 271 -14.40 65.26 60.24
CA SER A 271 -14.51 65.19 58.77
C SER A 271 -13.41 64.32 58.15
N GLN A 272 -12.17 64.43 58.64
CA GLN A 272 -11.06 63.57 58.20
C GLN A 272 -11.29 62.10 58.57
N LYS A 273 -11.83 61.84 59.77
CA LYS A 273 -12.17 60.49 60.20
C LYS A 273 -13.21 59.85 59.28
N ASP A 274 -14.28 60.59 58.96
CA ASP A 274 -15.34 60.10 58.07
C ASP A 274 -14.81 59.85 56.64
N GLU A 275 -13.90 60.70 56.16
CA GLU A 275 -13.22 60.50 54.89
C GLU A 275 -12.34 59.23 54.88
N PHE A 276 -11.55 59.01 55.94
CA PHE A 276 -10.76 57.78 56.07
C PHE A 276 -11.63 56.54 56.21
N GLU A 277 -12.74 56.57 56.97
CA GLU A 277 -13.67 55.45 57.05
C GLU A 277 -14.27 55.11 55.68
N SER A 278 -14.59 56.11 54.87
CA SER A 278 -15.07 55.92 53.50
C SER A 278 -14.01 55.29 52.60
N GLN A 279 -12.77 55.78 52.65
CA GLN A 279 -11.64 55.20 51.89
C GLN A 279 -11.37 53.75 52.30
N LEU A 280 -11.42 53.45 53.60
CA LEU A 280 -11.17 52.11 54.13
C LEU A 280 -12.25 51.12 53.69
N LYS A 281 -13.51 51.57 53.63
CA LYS A 281 -14.61 50.77 53.08
C LYS A 281 -14.43 50.50 51.59
N SER A 282 -14.07 51.52 50.79
CA SER A 282 -13.78 51.37 49.36
C SER A 282 -12.64 50.39 49.11
N ALA A 283 -11.53 50.51 49.85
CA ALA A 283 -10.39 49.60 49.75
C ALA A 283 -10.76 48.16 50.13
N THR A 284 -11.63 47.98 51.14
CA THR A 284 -12.12 46.66 51.54
C THR A 284 -12.95 46.01 50.43
N GLU A 285 -13.80 46.78 49.75
CA GLU A 285 -14.59 46.30 48.61
C GLU A 285 -13.70 45.94 47.39
N GLU A 286 -12.63 46.70 47.14
CA GLU A 286 -11.63 46.38 46.12
C GLU A 286 -10.82 45.11 46.45
N ILE A 287 -10.39 44.94 47.71
CA ILE A 287 -9.75 43.70 48.17
C ILE A 287 -10.69 42.51 47.99
N GLY A 288 -11.98 42.68 48.28
CA GLY A 288 -12.99 41.64 48.05
C GLY A 288 -13.12 41.26 46.56
N ARG A 289 -13.18 42.25 45.66
CA ARG A 289 -13.23 42.01 44.21
C ARG A 289 -12.00 41.32 43.68
N THR A 290 -10.81 41.82 44.01
CA THR A 290 -9.54 41.21 43.60
C THR A 290 -9.35 39.81 44.18
N GLY A 291 -9.87 39.53 45.38
CA GLY A 291 -9.90 38.19 45.96
C GLY A 291 -10.73 37.20 45.13
N LEU A 292 -11.90 37.63 44.62
CA LEU A 292 -12.73 36.80 43.72
C LEU A 292 -12.07 36.56 42.37
N GLU A 293 -11.47 37.60 41.77
CA GLU A 293 -10.73 37.47 40.51
C GLU A 293 -9.54 36.51 40.65
N LEU A 294 -8.80 36.56 41.77
CA LEU A 294 -7.71 35.63 42.05
C LEU A 294 -8.21 34.18 42.11
N GLN A 295 -9.36 33.95 42.75
CA GLN A 295 -9.97 32.64 42.88
C GLN A 295 -10.43 32.08 41.51
N GLU A 296 -10.94 32.95 40.64
CA GLU A 296 -11.30 32.58 39.26
C GLU A 296 -10.06 32.22 38.44
N VAL A 297 -8.98 32.99 38.55
CA VAL A 297 -7.69 32.69 37.89
C VAL A 297 -7.10 31.37 38.40
N GLU A 298 -7.21 31.07 39.70
CA GLU A 298 -6.78 29.78 40.25
C GLU A 298 -7.60 28.61 39.69
N ALA A 299 -8.93 28.76 39.59
CA ALA A 299 -9.78 27.75 38.96
C ALA A 299 -9.42 27.50 37.49
N VAL A 300 -9.16 28.58 36.72
CA VAL A 300 -8.72 28.46 35.33
C VAL A 300 -7.35 27.80 35.22
N ARG A 301 -6.41 28.13 36.12
CA ARG A 301 -5.08 27.50 36.16
C ARG A 301 -5.19 25.99 36.40
N ASP A 302 -6.04 25.58 37.33
CA ASP A 302 -6.21 24.17 37.67
C ASP A 302 -6.88 23.40 36.51
N ALA A 303 -7.91 23.99 35.87
CA ALA A 303 -8.50 23.43 34.66
C ALA A 303 -7.48 23.29 33.50
N LEU A 304 -6.62 24.30 33.31
CA LEU A 304 -5.57 24.25 32.30
C LEU A 304 -4.50 23.19 32.62
N ALA A 305 -4.20 22.96 33.90
CA ALA A 305 -3.29 21.91 34.33
C ALA A 305 -3.85 20.51 34.02
N GLU A 306 -5.15 20.29 34.24
CA GLU A 306 -5.84 19.05 33.87
C GLU A 306 -5.84 18.83 32.36
N GLU A 307 -6.17 19.87 31.58
CA GLU A 307 -6.16 19.78 30.11
C GLU A 307 -4.76 19.47 29.59
N LYS A 308 -3.72 20.10 30.15
CA LYS A 308 -2.32 19.80 29.83
C LYS A 308 -1.98 18.33 30.10
N GLN A 309 -2.39 17.79 31.23
CA GLN A 309 -2.16 16.39 31.58
C GLN A 309 -2.88 15.44 30.62
N HIS A 310 -4.13 15.76 30.24
CA HIS A 310 -4.90 15.00 29.27
C HIS A 310 -4.25 15.02 27.87
N LEU A 311 -3.83 16.19 27.39
CA LEU A 311 -3.12 16.32 26.11
C LEU A 311 -1.80 15.56 26.13
N GLN A 312 -1.07 15.60 27.24
CA GLN A 312 0.19 14.86 27.36
C GLN A 312 -0.03 13.35 27.33
N ALA A 313 -1.08 12.83 27.99
CA ALA A 313 -1.48 11.44 27.86
C ALA A 313 -1.83 11.07 26.40
N ARG A 314 -2.56 11.94 25.70
CA ARG A 314 -2.91 11.75 24.29
C ARG A 314 -1.67 11.69 23.38
N VAL A 315 -0.71 12.58 23.58
CA VAL A 315 0.56 12.57 22.84
C VAL A 315 1.31 11.26 23.08
N THR A 316 1.41 10.79 24.33
CA THR A 316 2.09 9.52 24.62
C THR A 316 1.40 8.31 24.00
N ALA A 317 0.07 8.31 23.91
CA ALA A 317 -0.69 7.27 23.23
C ALA A 317 -0.42 7.29 21.71
N GLN A 318 -0.45 8.47 21.09
CA GLN A 318 -0.14 8.63 19.66
C GLN A 318 1.30 8.22 19.33
N GLU A 319 2.26 8.47 20.20
CA GLU A 319 3.64 8.00 20.03
C GLU A 319 3.75 6.47 20.07
N GLN A 320 2.95 5.81 20.92
CA GLN A 320 2.88 4.35 20.96
C GLN A 320 2.26 3.79 19.69
N ASP A 321 1.19 4.41 19.18
CA ASP A 321 0.55 4.03 17.92
C ASP A 321 1.51 4.18 16.73
N ILE A 322 2.27 5.28 16.66
CA ILE A 322 3.30 5.49 15.63
C ILE A 322 4.37 4.39 15.70
N LYS A 323 4.81 4.01 16.90
CA LYS A 323 5.77 2.90 17.07
C LYS A 323 5.18 1.56 16.62
N ALA A 324 3.91 1.28 16.95
CA ALA A 324 3.22 0.07 16.52
C ALA A 324 3.11 0.01 14.98
N MET A 325 2.69 1.11 14.35
CA MET A 325 2.61 1.23 12.89
C MET A 325 3.97 1.09 12.21
N SER A 326 5.03 1.67 12.79
CA SER A 326 6.41 1.52 12.30
C SER A 326 6.87 0.06 12.34
N ASN A 327 6.58 -0.65 13.42
CA ASN A 327 6.90 -2.08 13.54
C ASN A 327 6.10 -2.93 12.55
N ALA A 328 4.80 -2.65 12.38
CA ALA A 328 3.96 -3.32 11.40
C ALA A 328 4.46 -3.09 9.95
N LYS A 329 4.89 -1.86 9.65
CA LYS A 329 5.53 -1.54 8.36
C LYS A 329 6.80 -2.35 8.14
N ALA A 330 7.69 -2.43 9.14
CA ALA A 330 8.92 -3.21 9.03
C ALA A 330 8.63 -4.72 8.83
N GLN A 331 7.59 -5.25 9.49
CA GLN A 331 7.14 -6.63 9.26
C GLN A 331 6.62 -6.83 7.82
N LEU A 332 5.81 -5.90 7.32
CA LEU A 332 5.32 -5.97 5.94
C LEU A 332 6.46 -5.91 4.92
N GLU A 333 7.44 -5.02 5.11
CA GLU A 333 8.62 -4.94 4.25
C GLU A 333 9.45 -6.24 4.28
N ALA A 334 9.60 -6.87 5.44
CA ALA A 334 10.24 -8.18 5.57
C ALA A 334 9.46 -9.29 4.85
N THR A 335 8.12 -9.32 4.97
CA THR A 335 7.30 -10.30 4.24
C THR A 335 7.33 -10.07 2.73
N ASN A 336 7.34 -8.81 2.28
CA ASN A 336 7.38 -8.47 0.87
C ASN A 336 8.73 -8.87 0.24
N THR A 337 9.84 -8.63 0.95
CA THR A 337 11.16 -9.10 0.48
C THR A 337 11.25 -10.61 0.41
N ALA A 338 10.66 -11.34 1.37
CA ALA A 338 10.57 -12.80 1.32
C ALA A 338 9.74 -13.32 0.13
N LEU A 339 8.57 -12.71 -0.13
CA LEU A 339 7.71 -13.06 -1.27
C LEU A 339 8.39 -12.76 -2.62
N VAL A 340 9.12 -11.65 -2.74
CA VAL A 340 9.88 -11.33 -3.96
C VAL A 340 10.94 -12.41 -4.22
N GLN A 341 11.68 -12.84 -3.19
CA GLN A 341 12.65 -13.92 -3.31
C GLN A 341 11.99 -15.26 -3.72
N GLU A 342 10.81 -15.56 -3.18
CA GLU A 342 10.05 -16.76 -3.55
C GLU A 342 9.59 -16.72 -5.01
N VAL A 343 9.11 -15.57 -5.48
CA VAL A 343 8.73 -15.38 -6.89
C VAL A 343 9.93 -15.52 -7.82
N GLU A 344 11.09 -14.97 -7.46
CA GLU A 344 12.33 -15.13 -8.23
C GLU A 344 12.79 -16.61 -8.28
N ALA A 345 12.68 -17.33 -7.17
CA ALA A 345 12.99 -18.76 -7.10
C ALA A 345 12.04 -19.59 -7.97
N LEU A 346 10.73 -19.34 -7.89
CA LEU A 346 9.71 -20.01 -8.71
C LEU A 346 9.86 -19.67 -10.19
N SER A 347 10.20 -18.44 -10.54
CA SER A 347 10.50 -18.03 -11.93
C SER A 347 11.70 -18.78 -12.48
N SER A 348 12.76 -18.92 -11.68
CA SER A 348 13.96 -19.70 -12.05
C SER A 348 13.64 -21.19 -12.25
N GLN A 349 12.79 -21.77 -11.38
CA GLN A 349 12.31 -23.14 -11.53
C GLN A 349 11.46 -23.30 -12.79
N LEU A 350 10.54 -22.38 -13.06
CA LEU A 350 9.70 -22.41 -14.26
C LEU A 350 10.54 -22.37 -15.53
N SER A 351 11.57 -21.51 -15.58
CA SER A 351 12.50 -21.45 -16.71
C SER A 351 13.28 -22.76 -16.88
N SER A 352 13.74 -23.37 -15.78
CA SER A 352 14.39 -24.69 -15.81
C SER A 352 13.47 -25.77 -16.36
N GLU A 353 12.21 -25.84 -15.90
CA GLU A 353 11.23 -26.81 -16.39
C GLU A 353 10.84 -26.56 -17.85
N GLN A 354 10.76 -25.29 -18.30
CA GLN A 354 10.55 -24.96 -19.71
C GLN A 354 11.71 -25.46 -20.59
N ASN A 355 12.95 -25.34 -20.12
CA ASN A 355 14.12 -25.86 -20.83
C ASN A 355 14.08 -27.38 -20.93
N LYS A 356 13.81 -28.09 -19.83
CA LYS A 356 13.64 -29.55 -19.82
C LYS A 356 12.50 -30.00 -20.74
N ALA A 357 11.36 -29.32 -20.71
CA ALA A 357 10.25 -29.60 -21.62
C ALA A 357 10.65 -29.36 -23.09
N GLY A 358 11.49 -28.37 -23.36
CA GLY A 358 12.11 -28.12 -24.66
C GLY A 358 12.99 -29.29 -25.12
N GLU A 359 13.88 -29.77 -24.25
CA GLU A 359 14.75 -30.93 -24.51
C GLU A 359 13.92 -32.19 -24.80
N VAL A 360 12.92 -32.49 -23.97
CA VAL A 360 12.03 -33.65 -24.19
C VAL A 360 11.29 -33.54 -25.53
N ARG A 361 10.81 -32.36 -25.91
CA ARG A 361 10.17 -32.15 -27.22
C ARG A 361 11.15 -32.40 -28.37
N GLN A 362 12.40 -31.95 -28.25
CA GLN A 362 13.43 -32.21 -29.26
C GLN A 362 13.75 -33.71 -29.37
N SER A 363 13.91 -34.41 -28.24
CA SER A 363 14.11 -35.86 -28.23
C SER A 363 12.94 -36.61 -28.83
N LEU A 364 11.70 -36.20 -28.53
CA LEU A 364 10.50 -36.80 -29.10
C LEU A 364 10.43 -36.59 -30.62
N GLN A 365 10.79 -35.40 -31.11
CA GLN A 365 10.86 -35.12 -32.54
C GLN A 365 11.91 -36.00 -33.22
N ALA A 366 13.12 -36.09 -32.65
CA ALA A 366 14.18 -36.95 -33.18
C ALA A 366 13.74 -38.42 -33.25
N ALA A 367 13.11 -38.95 -32.20
CA ALA A 367 12.57 -40.31 -32.19
C ALA A 367 11.46 -40.51 -33.24
N THR A 368 10.64 -39.49 -33.49
CA THR A 368 9.59 -39.52 -34.51
C THR A 368 10.18 -39.54 -35.92
N ASP A 369 11.24 -38.77 -36.15
CA ASP A 369 11.97 -38.75 -37.43
C ASP A 369 12.68 -40.09 -37.68
N ASP A 370 13.30 -40.67 -36.66
CA ASP A 370 13.91 -42.01 -36.71
C ASP A 370 12.85 -43.10 -36.97
N LEU A 371 11.67 -43.01 -36.33
CA LEU A 371 10.57 -43.91 -36.61
C LEU A 371 10.12 -43.80 -38.07
N SER A 372 9.95 -42.59 -38.59
CA SER A 372 9.59 -42.36 -40.00
C SER A 372 10.64 -42.92 -40.96
N ARG A 373 11.93 -42.80 -40.59
CA ARG A 373 13.05 -43.39 -41.33
C ARG A 373 13.03 -44.92 -41.32
N THR A 374 12.78 -45.53 -40.17
CA THR A 374 12.69 -47.00 -40.06
C THR A 374 11.46 -47.54 -40.79
N GLU A 375 10.34 -46.82 -40.77
CA GLU A 375 9.15 -47.18 -41.56
C GLU A 375 9.41 -47.14 -43.07
N THR A 376 10.12 -46.12 -43.56
CA THR A 376 10.52 -46.04 -44.97
C THR A 376 11.49 -47.16 -45.35
N GLN A 377 12.49 -47.45 -44.52
CA GLN A 377 13.39 -48.60 -44.71
C GLN A 377 12.62 -49.92 -44.74
N LEU A 378 11.65 -50.11 -43.83
CA LEU A 378 10.82 -51.31 -43.79
C LEU A 378 9.98 -51.47 -45.06
N LYS A 379 9.46 -50.37 -45.62
CA LYS A 379 8.76 -50.40 -46.92
C LYS A 379 9.68 -50.84 -48.05
N THR A 380 10.89 -50.28 -48.13
CA THR A 380 11.88 -50.68 -49.14
C THR A 380 12.24 -52.16 -49.01
N VAL A 381 12.53 -52.64 -47.80
CA VAL A 381 12.84 -54.06 -47.57
C VAL A 381 11.66 -54.96 -47.94
N LYS A 382 10.42 -54.54 -47.69
CA LYS A 382 9.22 -55.28 -48.13
C LYS A 382 9.13 -55.34 -49.66
N GLU A 383 9.35 -54.23 -50.34
CA GLU A 383 9.37 -54.18 -51.81
C GLU A 383 10.48 -55.09 -52.38
N ASP A 384 11.69 -55.02 -51.83
CA ASP A 384 12.80 -55.90 -52.20
C ASP A 384 12.46 -57.38 -51.98
N PHE A 385 11.83 -57.72 -50.85
CA PHE A 385 11.38 -59.07 -50.57
C PHE A 385 10.31 -59.55 -51.57
N PHE A 386 9.36 -58.71 -51.95
CA PHE A 386 8.39 -59.03 -52.98
C PHE A 386 9.07 -59.26 -54.34
N ASN A 387 10.00 -58.38 -54.73
CA ASN A 387 10.77 -58.53 -55.96
C ASN A 387 11.57 -59.84 -55.98
N GLN A 388 12.29 -60.16 -54.88
CA GLN A 388 13.04 -61.41 -54.75
C GLN A 388 12.12 -62.65 -54.79
N ARG A 389 10.95 -62.57 -54.17
CA ARG A 389 9.96 -63.66 -54.22
C ARG A 389 9.47 -63.88 -55.66
N ASP A 390 9.15 -62.81 -56.36
CA ASP A 390 8.69 -62.88 -57.76
C ASP A 390 9.81 -63.39 -58.69
N GLU A 391 11.08 -63.00 -58.44
CA GLU A 391 12.25 -63.58 -59.11
C GLU A 391 12.41 -65.08 -58.82
N LEU A 392 12.23 -65.51 -57.57
CA LEU A 392 12.28 -66.92 -57.19
C LEU A 392 11.15 -67.71 -57.85
N GLU A 393 9.94 -67.17 -57.93
CA GLU A 393 8.81 -67.79 -58.63
C GLU A 393 9.11 -67.92 -60.13
N LYS A 394 9.68 -66.88 -60.74
CA LYS A 394 10.16 -66.96 -62.13
C LYS A 394 11.21 -68.05 -62.31
N LEU A 395 12.23 -68.11 -61.45
CA LEU A 395 13.24 -69.16 -61.49
C LEU A 395 12.62 -70.55 -61.30
N GLN A 396 11.64 -70.72 -60.41
CA GLN A 396 10.91 -71.99 -60.27
C GLN A 396 10.19 -72.39 -61.55
N THR A 397 9.53 -71.45 -62.24
CA THR A 397 8.89 -71.74 -63.54
C THR A 397 9.91 -72.09 -64.62
N GLU A 398 11.06 -71.41 -64.66
CA GLU A 398 12.16 -71.72 -65.59
C GLU A 398 12.77 -73.09 -65.30
N PHE A 399 12.96 -73.45 -64.02
CA PHE A 399 13.42 -74.79 -63.62
C PHE A 399 12.40 -75.88 -63.97
N ALA A 400 11.10 -75.64 -63.76
CA ALA A 400 10.05 -76.57 -64.16
C ALA A 400 10.07 -76.79 -65.68
N LYS A 401 10.16 -75.72 -66.46
CA LYS A 401 10.28 -75.79 -67.91
C LYS A 401 11.56 -76.52 -68.36
N ALA A 402 12.71 -76.22 -67.76
CA ALA A 402 13.97 -76.88 -68.08
C ALA A 402 13.94 -78.37 -67.73
N ARG A 403 13.23 -78.74 -66.65
CA ARG A 403 12.97 -80.14 -66.30
C ARG A 403 12.10 -80.82 -67.36
N ASP A 404 11.00 -80.20 -67.78
CA ASP A 404 10.12 -80.73 -68.82
C ASP A 404 10.87 -80.90 -70.15
N ASP A 405 11.67 -79.90 -70.55
CA ASP A 405 12.54 -79.95 -71.73
C ASP A 405 13.57 -81.09 -71.63
N SER A 406 14.14 -81.30 -70.43
CA SER A 406 15.07 -82.41 -70.17
C SER A 406 14.38 -83.78 -70.23
N GLU A 407 13.17 -83.90 -69.69
CA GLU A 407 12.36 -85.11 -69.78
C GLU A 407 11.95 -85.40 -71.23
N GLU A 408 11.60 -84.37 -72.02
CA GLU A 408 11.31 -84.48 -73.45
C GLU A 408 12.55 -84.93 -74.23
N GLN A 409 13.73 -84.35 -73.95
CA GLN A 409 14.99 -84.81 -74.54
C GLN A 409 15.30 -86.25 -74.17
N ARG A 410 15.07 -86.65 -72.91
CA ARG A 410 15.27 -88.03 -72.45
C ARG A 410 14.33 -88.99 -73.15
N LEU A 411 13.07 -88.60 -73.36
CA LEU A 411 12.11 -89.35 -74.17
C LEU A 411 12.61 -89.48 -75.61
N LYS A 412 12.97 -88.39 -76.29
CA LYS A 412 13.51 -88.41 -77.66
C LYS A 412 14.74 -89.31 -77.79
N LEU A 413 15.68 -89.22 -76.85
CA LEU A 413 16.87 -90.08 -76.81
C LEU A 413 16.50 -91.54 -76.57
N SER A 414 15.52 -91.81 -75.70
CA SER A 414 15.00 -93.16 -75.48
C SER A 414 14.34 -93.72 -76.74
N THR A 415 13.56 -92.92 -77.47
CA THR A 415 12.97 -93.31 -78.76
C THR A 415 14.05 -93.58 -79.80
N GLN A 416 15.06 -92.71 -79.91
CA GLN A 416 16.21 -92.92 -80.81
C GLN A 416 17.00 -94.18 -80.43
N GLN A 417 17.20 -94.45 -79.13
CA GLN A 417 17.82 -95.68 -78.67
C GLN A 417 16.98 -96.90 -79.06
N ALA A 418 15.66 -96.87 -78.82
CA ALA A 418 14.75 -97.94 -79.23
C ALA A 418 14.76 -98.17 -80.76
N GLU A 419 14.76 -97.10 -81.56
CA GLU A 419 14.88 -97.18 -83.02
C GLU A 419 16.23 -97.75 -83.46
N SER A 420 17.33 -97.35 -82.82
CA SER A 420 18.66 -97.86 -83.12
C SER A 420 18.78 -99.35 -82.76
N LEU A 421 18.19 -99.76 -81.63
CA LEU A 421 18.12 -101.16 -81.20
C LEU A 421 17.26 -101.99 -82.17
N ALA A 422 16.09 -101.49 -82.59
CA ALA A 422 15.27 -102.12 -83.61
C ALA A 422 15.99 -102.23 -84.97
N ARG A 423 16.79 -101.21 -85.33
CA ARG A 423 17.62 -101.21 -86.54
C ARG A 423 18.76 -102.24 -86.44
N ILE A 424 19.38 -102.37 -85.27
CA ILE A 424 20.39 -103.42 -84.98
C ILE A 424 19.74 -104.81 -85.02
N GLU A 425 18.55 -104.98 -84.46
CA GLU A 425 17.81 -106.25 -84.47
C GLU A 425 17.41 -106.64 -85.90
N GLY A 426 16.96 -105.69 -86.71
CA GLY A 426 16.71 -105.89 -88.14
C GLY A 426 17.97 -106.20 -88.95
N LEU A 427 19.13 -105.61 -88.59
CA LEU A 427 20.43 -105.97 -89.18
C LEU A 427 20.90 -107.36 -88.73
N MET A 428 20.68 -107.72 -87.47
CA MET A 428 20.97 -109.06 -86.95
C MET A 428 20.12 -110.12 -87.63
N GLN A 429 18.82 -109.85 -87.87
CA GLN A 429 17.96 -110.72 -88.67
C GLN A 429 18.48 -110.89 -90.11
N LYS A 430 18.96 -109.81 -90.74
CA LYS A 430 19.58 -109.87 -92.08
C LYS A 430 20.90 -110.64 -92.08
N ILE A 431 21.72 -110.53 -91.02
CA ILE A 431 22.96 -111.30 -90.85
C ILE A 431 22.66 -112.79 -90.59
N SER A 432 21.62 -113.12 -89.82
CA SER A 432 21.17 -114.51 -89.66
C SER A 432 20.62 -115.08 -90.97
N HIS A 433 19.99 -114.26 -91.82
CA HIS A 433 19.53 -114.67 -93.14
C HIS A 433 20.68 -114.86 -94.15
N ALA A 434 21.80 -114.13 -93.97
CA ALA A 434 23.01 -114.26 -94.79
C ALA A 434 23.94 -115.41 -94.37
N LYS A 435 23.75 -116.00 -93.17
CA LYS A 435 24.53 -117.16 -92.68
C LYS A 435 24.11 -118.52 -93.25
N LEU A 436 23.06 -118.56 -94.08
CA LEU A 436 22.49 -119.79 -94.67
C LEU A 436 22.74 -119.95 -96.19
N HIS A 437 23.76 -119.31 -96.76
CA HIS A 437 24.15 -119.51 -98.17
C HIS A 437 25.56 -120.12 -98.33
N PRO A 438 25.76 -121.10 -99.24
CA PRO A 438 26.94 -121.97 -99.27
C PRO A 438 28.02 -121.44 -100.23
N PHE A 439 28.84 -120.48 -99.79
CA PHE A 439 30.07 -120.06 -100.49
C PHE A 439 31.25 -119.81 -99.53
N ARG A 440 31.25 -120.50 -98.37
CA ARG A 440 32.18 -120.26 -97.26
C ARG A 440 33.32 -121.30 -97.17
N THR A 441 33.79 -121.80 -98.31
CA THR A 441 34.87 -122.81 -98.36
C THR A 441 36.09 -122.38 -99.18
N PHE A 442 36.21 -121.11 -99.62
CA PHE A 442 37.30 -120.71 -100.52
C PHE A 442 38.19 -119.54 -100.05
N PHE A 443 37.80 -118.72 -99.07
CA PHE A 443 38.59 -117.53 -98.68
C PHE A 443 39.16 -117.55 -97.25
N VAL A 444 39.07 -118.69 -96.54
CA VAL A 444 39.65 -118.86 -95.20
C VAL A 444 41.17 -119.07 -95.23
N ASN A 445 41.79 -119.25 -96.41
CA ASN A 445 43.23 -119.52 -96.56
C ASN A 445 44.08 -118.38 -97.16
N LEU A 446 43.59 -117.12 -97.21
CA LEU A 446 44.34 -116.01 -97.82
C LEU A 446 44.57 -114.76 -96.92
N PHE A 447 44.11 -114.76 -95.67
CA PHE A 447 44.23 -113.58 -94.78
C PHE A 447 45.17 -113.74 -93.59
N GLU A 448 46.06 -114.75 -93.63
CA GLU A 448 47.16 -114.89 -92.66
C GLU A 448 48.51 -114.31 -93.13
N LEU A 449 48.60 -113.68 -94.32
CA LEU A 449 49.90 -113.28 -94.88
C LEU A 449 50.11 -111.78 -95.20
N ILE A 450 49.22 -110.89 -94.76
CA ILE A 450 49.41 -109.42 -94.89
C ILE A 450 49.08 -108.78 -93.54
N VAL A 451 49.98 -108.89 -92.55
CA VAL A 451 50.86 -107.78 -92.11
C VAL A 451 50.03 -106.55 -91.68
N GLY A 452 49.87 -106.16 -90.42
CA GLY A 452 50.80 -106.25 -89.29
C GLY A 452 51.65 -104.98 -89.18
N ARG A 453 51.19 -103.96 -88.42
CA ARG A 453 52.03 -102.93 -87.75
C ARG A 453 51.16 -101.87 -87.06
N GLY A 454 51.49 -101.55 -85.79
CA GLY A 454 51.06 -100.28 -85.17
C GLY A 454 50.64 -100.32 -83.70
N LYS A 455 51.53 -100.74 -82.79
CA LYS A 455 51.48 -100.39 -81.36
C LYS A 455 52.13 -99.01 -81.14
N SER A 456 51.54 -98.13 -80.34
CA SER A 456 52.20 -97.07 -79.52
C SER A 456 51.14 -96.37 -78.65
N MET A 457 51.14 -96.47 -77.31
CA MET A 457 51.88 -95.67 -76.31
C MET A 457 51.55 -94.15 -76.30
N PHE A 458 50.94 -93.69 -75.19
CA PHE A 458 51.02 -92.39 -74.45
C PHE A 458 49.89 -92.44 -73.39
N VAL A 459 50.01 -92.47 -72.05
CA VAL A 459 50.89 -91.92 -70.99
C VAL A 459 50.80 -90.39 -70.80
N CYS A 460 50.22 -90.01 -69.65
CA CYS A 460 50.40 -88.79 -68.82
C CYS A 460 50.14 -87.37 -69.37
N PHE A 461 49.32 -86.58 -68.65
CA PHE A 461 49.67 -85.32 -67.92
C PHE A 461 48.41 -84.79 -67.19
N GLY A 462 48.40 -84.67 -65.85
CA GLY A 462 48.47 -83.38 -65.10
C GLY A 462 47.05 -82.82 -64.79
N ARG A 463 46.66 -82.21 -63.65
CA ARG A 463 47.34 -81.46 -62.57
C ARG A 463 46.26 -81.20 -61.48
N MET A 464 46.38 -81.71 -60.25
CA MET A 464 46.71 -81.02 -58.98
C MET A 464 46.13 -79.60 -58.65
N ARG A 465 45.49 -79.54 -57.46
CA ARG A 465 45.53 -78.53 -56.35
C ARG A 465 44.86 -77.15 -56.55
N GLY A 466 44.33 -76.47 -55.50
CA GLY A 466 44.39 -76.64 -54.03
C GLY A 466 43.04 -76.26 -53.35
N ARG A 467 42.70 -76.60 -52.09
CA ARG A 467 43.33 -76.57 -50.75
C ARG A 467 43.52 -75.15 -50.14
N ARG A 468 42.68 -74.86 -49.12
CA ARG A 468 42.85 -74.03 -47.87
C ARG A 468 41.56 -73.23 -47.58
N MET A 469 41.09 -72.96 -46.37
CA MET A 469 41.39 -73.37 -44.98
C MET A 469 40.22 -72.85 -44.10
N PHE A 470 40.03 -73.47 -42.94
CA PHE A 470 39.19 -73.08 -41.80
C PHE A 470 39.55 -71.70 -41.17
N ASP A 471 38.51 -70.99 -40.69
CA ASP A 471 38.35 -70.16 -39.47
C ASP A 471 39.31 -68.98 -39.14
N PRO A 472 39.02 -68.09 -38.14
CA PRO A 472 37.75 -67.65 -37.53
C PRO A 472 37.63 -66.10 -37.35
N VAL A 473 36.46 -65.64 -36.87
CA VAL A 473 36.21 -64.51 -35.95
C VAL A 473 37.15 -63.29 -35.99
N THR A 474 36.62 -62.15 -36.42
CA THR A 474 36.79 -60.85 -35.72
C THR A 474 35.51 -60.04 -35.86
N MET A 475 34.84 -59.83 -34.72
CA MET A 475 33.87 -58.76 -34.54
C MET A 475 34.59 -57.42 -34.73
N GLU A 476 34.01 -56.54 -35.54
CA GLU A 476 34.24 -55.09 -35.47
C GLU A 476 32.87 -54.42 -35.61
N GLU A 477 32.23 -54.21 -34.47
CA GLU A 477 31.22 -53.16 -34.29
C GLU A 477 31.95 -51.82 -34.33
N ASN A 478 31.49 -50.93 -35.21
CA ASN A 478 31.87 -49.53 -35.18
C ASN A 478 30.61 -48.66 -35.21
N MET A 479 30.39 -47.99 -34.07
CA MET A 479 29.71 -46.69 -33.84
C MET A 479 28.17 -46.65 -33.75
N PRO A 480 27.57 -45.66 -33.03
CA PRO A 480 28.18 -44.45 -32.45
C PRO A 480 27.92 -44.18 -30.95
N SER A 481 28.69 -43.21 -30.46
CA SER A 481 28.65 -42.52 -29.17
C SER A 481 27.28 -42.01 -28.71
N PRO A 482 27.08 -41.85 -27.40
CA PRO A 482 26.43 -40.69 -26.79
C PRO A 482 27.41 -39.53 -26.57
#